data_AF-A0A8J6NBE5-F1
#
_entry.id   AF-A0A8J6NBE5-F1
#
_cell.length_a   1.000
_cell.length_b   1.000
_cell.length_c   1.000
_cell.angle_alpha   90.00
_cell.angle_beta   90.00
_cell.angle_gamma   90.00
#
_symmetry.space_group_name_H-M   'P 1'
#
loop_
_entity.id
_entity.type
_entity.pdbx_description
1 polymer ?
#
loop_
_entity_poly.entity_id
_entity_poly.type
_entity_poly.pdbx_seq_one_letter_code
_entity_poly.pdbx_strand_id
1 'polypeptide(L)'
;MQCERLINLIKSWYGNVQNETMAPARMISFIEEHASQCPNCLADPDLISEIVKITEMVLPESKIPKAVRMQQEAEEAEEDEVESESDEEGENNDDDDEFEDDLDDDDLKEID
;
A
#
# COMPACT_ATOMS: atom_id res chain seq x y z
N MET A 1 -5.13 17.28 10.84
CA MET A 1 -3.88 17.84 10.26
C MET A 1 -4.04 19.34 10.01
N GLN A 2 -2.99 20.15 10.19
CA GLN A 2 -3.02 21.63 10.09
C GLN A 2 -2.31 22.22 8.86
N CYS A 3 -1.56 21.41 8.10
CA CYS A 3 -0.80 21.90 6.94
C CYS A 3 -1.68 22.01 5.68
N GLU A 4 -2.11 23.23 5.33
CA GLU A 4 -2.92 23.48 4.12
C GLU A 4 -2.25 23.03 2.81
N ARG A 5 -0.92 23.14 2.73
CA ARG A 5 -0.15 22.70 1.56
C ARG A 5 -0.27 21.19 1.37
N LEU A 6 -0.09 20.44 2.46
CA LEU A 6 -0.20 18.99 2.44
C LEU A 6 -1.63 18.56 2.08
N ILE A 7 -2.65 19.23 2.65
CA ILE A 7 -4.06 18.95 2.33
C ILE A 7 -4.35 19.11 0.82
N ASN A 8 -3.83 20.16 0.19
CA ASN A 8 -4.01 20.39 -1.24
C ASN A 8 -3.27 19.34 -2.10
N LEU A 9 -2.07 18.95 -1.69
CA LEU A 9 -1.29 17.89 -2.35
C LEU A 9 -2.02 16.54 -2.27
N ILE A 10 -2.51 16.17 -1.08
CA ILE A 10 -3.27 14.94 -0.85
C ILE A 10 -4.49 14.88 -1.77
N LYS A 11 -5.26 15.97 -1.90
CA LYS A 11 -6.42 16.02 -2.81
C LYS A 11 -6.01 15.79 -4.26
N SER A 12 -4.92 16.42 -4.70
CA SER A 12 -4.41 16.24 -6.07
C SER A 12 -3.92 14.82 -6.31
N TRP A 13 -3.15 14.25 -5.39
CA TRP A 13 -2.64 12.89 -5.50
C TRP A 13 -3.76 11.86 -5.43
N TYR A 14 -4.75 12.08 -4.57
CA TYR A 14 -5.93 11.22 -4.51
C TYR A 14 -6.68 11.19 -5.84
N GLY A 15 -6.89 12.35 -6.48
CA GLY A 15 -7.45 12.40 -7.83
C GLY A 15 -6.62 11.61 -8.85
N ASN A 16 -5.30 11.71 -8.77
CA ASN A 16 -4.39 10.95 -9.63
C ASN A 16 -4.46 9.43 -9.38
N VAL A 17 -4.64 9.02 -8.12
CA VAL A 17 -4.84 7.61 -7.74
C VAL A 17 -6.18 7.10 -8.26
N GLN A 18 -7.25 7.88 -8.14
CA GLN A 18 -8.58 7.53 -8.67
C GLN A 18 -8.57 7.42 -10.21
N ASN A 19 -7.74 8.22 -10.89
CA ASN A 19 -7.55 8.16 -12.34
C ASN A 19 -6.50 7.10 -12.76
N GLU A 20 -6.03 6.25 -11.85
CA GLU A 20 -5.02 5.20 -12.09
C GLU A 20 -3.66 5.72 -12.64
N THR A 21 -3.44 7.04 -12.61
CA THR A 21 -2.19 7.69 -13.04
C THR A 21 -1.09 7.65 -11.98
N MET A 22 -1.42 7.25 -10.76
CA MET A 22 -0.51 7.15 -9.63
C MET A 22 -0.89 5.95 -8.75
N ALA A 23 0.09 5.15 -8.34
CA ALA A 23 -0.14 4.06 -7.41
C ALA A 23 -0.44 4.61 -5.99
N PRO A 24 -1.41 4.03 -5.24
CA PRO A 24 -1.70 4.38 -3.85
C PRO A 24 -0.46 4.44 -2.95
N ALA A 25 0.43 3.44 -3.05
CA ALA A 25 1.65 3.38 -2.24
C ALA A 25 2.56 4.61 -2.46
N ARG A 26 2.66 5.10 -3.71
CA ARG A 26 3.44 6.31 -4.01
C ARG A 26 2.85 7.56 -3.39
N MET A 27 1.51 7.68 -3.36
CA MET A 27 0.84 8.79 -2.71
C MET A 27 1.20 8.84 -1.22
N ILE A 28 1.23 7.69 -0.53
CA ILE A 28 1.63 7.62 0.87
C ILE A 28 3.08 8.05 1.07
N SER A 29 4.01 7.56 0.24
CA SER A 29 5.42 7.98 0.32
C SER A 29 5.61 9.50 0.15
N PHE A 30 4.83 10.15 -0.72
CA PHE A 30 4.91 11.61 -0.88
C PHE A 30 4.37 12.37 0.34
N ILE A 31 3.35 11.82 1.01
CA ILE A 31 2.82 12.38 2.25
C ILE A 31 3.89 12.32 3.35
N GLU A 32 4.57 11.18 3.49
CA GLU A 32 5.67 10.99 4.45
C GLU A 32 6.88 11.89 4.15
N GLU A 33 7.27 12.00 2.87
CA GLU A 33 8.35 12.89 2.44
C GLU A 33 8.03 14.35 2.78
N HIS A 34 6.81 14.81 2.47
CA HIS A 34 6.38 16.16 2.82
C HIS A 34 6.37 16.37 4.34
N ALA A 35 5.87 15.39 5.10
CA ALA A 35 5.83 15.47 6.56
C ALA A 35 7.24 15.65 7.16
N SER A 36 8.24 14.96 6.61
CA SER A 36 9.63 15.05 7.06
C SER A 36 10.31 16.40 6.74
N GLN A 37 9.88 17.08 5.68
CA GLN A 37 10.49 18.33 5.20
C GLN A 37 9.72 19.59 5.62
N CYS A 38 8.48 19.45 6.08
CA CYS A 38 7.60 20.57 6.38
C CYS A 38 7.56 20.85 7.89
N PRO A 39 8.04 22.03 8.36
CA PRO A 39 8.07 22.36 9.79
C PRO A 39 6.67 22.42 10.42
N ASN A 40 5.65 22.76 9.64
CA ASN A 40 4.27 22.74 10.12
C ASN A 40 3.75 21.32 10.36
N CYS A 41 4.21 20.36 9.56
CA CYS A 41 3.85 18.96 9.73
C CYS A 41 4.60 18.33 10.91
N LEU A 42 5.88 18.67 11.08
CA LEU A 42 6.68 18.21 12.21
C LEU A 42 6.15 18.69 13.57
N ALA A 43 5.49 19.84 13.61
CA ALA A 43 4.88 20.41 14.82
C ALA A 43 3.43 19.95 15.07
N ASP A 44 2.84 19.16 14.16
CA ASP A 44 1.44 18.75 14.22
C ASP A 44 1.31 17.34 14.85
N PRO A 45 0.81 17.20 16.10
CA PRO A 45 0.66 15.91 16.76
C PRO A 45 -0.44 15.04 16.12
N ASP A 46 -1.41 15.64 15.44
CA ASP A 46 -2.51 14.90 14.81
C ASP A 46 -2.11 14.31 13.46
N LEU A 47 -0.99 14.75 12.88
CA LEU A 47 -0.56 14.38 11.54
C LEU A 47 -0.52 12.86 11.34
N ILE A 48 0.09 12.13 12.28
CA ILE A 48 0.25 10.67 12.17
C ILE A 48 -1.12 9.98 12.09
N SER A 49 -2.07 10.38 12.93
CA SER A 49 -3.42 9.80 12.94
C SER A 49 -4.15 10.03 11.61
N GLU A 50 -3.87 11.15 10.96
CA GLU A 50 -4.54 11.53 9.73
C GLU A 50 -3.92 10.84 8.51
N ILE A 51 -2.59 10.63 8.51
CA ILE A 51 -1.91 9.83 7.49
C ILE A 51 -2.45 8.40 7.49
N VAL A 52 -2.69 7.82 8.66
CA VAL A 52 -3.29 6.48 8.78
C VAL A 52 -4.68 6.46 8.15
N LYS A 53 -5.56 7.40 8.51
CA LYS A 53 -6.92 7.49 7.92
C LYS A 53 -6.88 7.64 6.40
N ILE A 54 -5.96 8.45 5.87
CA ILE A 54 -5.77 8.59 4.42
C ILE A 54 -5.33 7.26 3.83
N THR A 55 -4.36 6.58 4.44
CA THR A 55 -3.86 5.29 3.98
C THR A 55 -4.98 4.26 3.90
N GLU A 56 -5.84 4.17 4.92
CA GLU A 56 -7.01 3.28 4.94
C GLU A 56 -8.03 3.64 3.85
N MET A 57 -8.22 4.93 3.54
CA MET A 57 -9.12 5.36 2.47
C MET A 57 -8.58 5.03 1.07
N VAL A 58 -7.27 5.16 0.84
CA VAL A 58 -6.66 4.96 -0.48
C VAL A 58 -6.28 3.50 -0.72
N LEU A 59 -5.95 2.76 0.34
CA LEU A 59 -5.68 1.32 0.32
C LEU A 59 -6.70 0.58 1.21
N PRO A 60 -7.96 0.43 0.78
CA PRO A 60 -8.90 -0.44 1.50
C PRO A 60 -8.32 -1.86 1.57
N GLU A 61 -8.35 -2.44 2.77
CA GLU A 61 -7.50 -3.54 3.23
C GLU A 61 -7.32 -4.70 2.23
N SER A 62 -6.12 -4.77 1.64
CA SER A 62 -5.54 -6.04 1.21
C SER A 62 -4.09 -6.12 1.68
N LYS A 63 -3.93 -6.68 2.89
CA LYS A 63 -2.68 -7.16 3.53
C LYS A 63 -1.60 -6.11 3.81
N ILE A 64 -1.66 -5.47 4.98
CA ILE A 64 -0.47 -4.88 5.63
C ILE A 64 -0.04 -5.79 6.80
N PRO A 65 1.04 -6.57 6.67
CA PRO A 65 1.71 -7.14 7.83
C PRO A 65 2.26 -6.02 8.72
N LYS A 66 1.82 -6.01 9.98
CA LYS A 66 2.28 -5.14 11.06
C LYS A 66 3.78 -5.37 11.35
N ALA A 67 4.70 -4.73 10.63
CA ALA A 67 6.13 -5.00 10.85
C ALA A 67 7.10 -3.85 10.51
N VAL A 68 6.73 -2.57 10.63
CA VAL A 68 7.74 -1.48 10.66
C VAL A 68 7.26 -0.32 11.54
N ARG A 69 7.23 -0.51 12.87
CA ARG A 69 7.34 0.61 13.81
C ARG A 69 8.04 0.19 15.09
N MET A 70 9.21 -0.43 14.89
CA MET A 70 10.18 -0.75 15.92
C MET A 70 11.38 0.18 15.68
N GLN A 71 11.31 1.41 16.19
CA GLN A 71 12.44 2.36 16.25
C GLN A 71 12.07 3.62 17.05
N GLN A 72 11.62 3.48 18.29
CA GLN A 72 11.74 4.48 19.37
C GLN A 72 11.08 3.95 20.65
N GLU A 73 11.69 2.93 21.25
CA GLU A 73 11.54 2.65 22.69
C GLU A 73 12.65 1.64 23.02
N ALA A 74 13.82 2.18 23.35
CA ALA A 74 14.87 1.45 24.01
C ALA A 74 14.69 1.72 25.50
N GLU A 75 14.07 0.80 26.23
CA GLU A 75 14.36 0.52 27.65
C GLU A 75 13.50 -0.68 28.13
N GLU A 76 14.21 -1.74 28.52
CA GLU A 76 13.81 -2.84 29.43
C GLU A 76 12.68 -3.79 28.96
N ALA A 77 12.66 -5.09 29.19
CA ALA A 77 13.59 -6.13 29.62
C ALA A 77 12.71 -7.41 29.69
N GLU A 78 13.24 -8.52 29.15
CA GLU A 78 13.01 -9.95 29.47
C GLU A 78 11.61 -10.64 29.53
N GLU A 79 11.60 -11.83 28.88
CA GLU A 79 10.83 -13.09 29.11
C GLU A 79 9.27 -13.01 29.12
N ASP A 80 8.51 -13.83 28.41
CA ASP A 80 8.49 -15.30 28.50
C ASP A 80 7.55 -15.90 27.43
N GLU A 81 8.03 -16.96 26.76
CA GLU A 81 7.36 -18.24 26.46
C GLU A 81 5.96 -18.34 25.80
N VAL A 82 6.00 -18.83 24.55
CA VAL A 82 5.17 -19.83 23.86
C VAL A 82 3.70 -20.12 24.28
N GLU A 83 2.80 -20.10 23.29
CA GLU A 83 1.77 -21.16 23.16
C GLU A 83 1.44 -21.40 21.68
N SER A 84 1.30 -22.67 21.32
CA SER A 84 1.35 -23.25 19.98
C SER A 84 0.16 -24.18 19.80
N GLU A 85 -0.79 -23.90 18.90
CA GLU A 85 -1.82 -24.88 18.47
C GLU A 85 -2.23 -24.51 17.02
N SER A 86 -1.66 -25.09 15.96
CA SER A 86 -2.07 -26.32 15.27
C SER A 86 -3.50 -26.29 14.67
N ASP A 87 -3.60 -26.22 13.34
CA ASP A 87 -4.57 -27.01 12.56
C ASP A 87 -4.03 -27.23 11.14
N GLU A 88 -3.65 -28.48 10.86
CA GLU A 88 -3.27 -29.02 9.56
C GLU A 88 -4.54 -29.42 8.81
N GLU A 89 -4.73 -29.04 7.54
CA GLU A 89 -5.55 -29.86 6.63
C GLU A 89 -5.08 -29.68 5.16
N GLY A 90 -4.37 -30.68 4.61
CA GLY A 90 -4.62 -31.18 3.25
C GLY A 90 -3.68 -30.77 2.11
N GLU A 91 -2.61 -31.55 1.90
CA GLU A 91 -1.99 -31.75 0.59
C GLU A 91 -2.97 -32.46 -0.40
N ASN A 92 -2.92 -32.14 -1.70
CA ASN A 92 -2.61 -33.06 -2.81
C ASN A 92 -3.20 -32.64 -4.18
N ASN A 93 -2.30 -32.26 -5.10
CA ASN A 93 -2.12 -32.61 -6.53
C ASN A 93 -3.25 -32.66 -7.60
N ASP A 94 -2.77 -32.58 -8.86
CA ASP A 94 -3.38 -32.80 -10.20
C ASP A 94 -4.01 -31.57 -10.88
N ASP A 95 -3.34 -30.96 -11.86
CA ASP A 95 -3.19 -31.38 -13.28
C ASP A 95 -4.45 -31.02 -14.10
N ASP A 96 -4.34 -30.00 -14.96
CA ASP A 96 -4.91 -30.00 -16.32
C ASP A 96 -4.34 -28.79 -17.10
N ASP A 97 -3.29 -29.07 -17.87
CA ASP A 97 -2.61 -28.19 -18.79
C ASP A 97 -2.97 -28.68 -20.20
N GLU A 98 -4.13 -28.28 -20.76
CA GLU A 98 -4.42 -28.46 -22.20
C GLU A 98 -5.62 -27.63 -22.69
N PHE A 99 -5.38 -26.60 -23.50
CA PHE A 99 -6.11 -26.45 -24.77
C PHE A 99 -5.32 -25.57 -25.77
N GLU A 100 -4.68 -26.25 -26.73
CA GLU A 100 -4.23 -25.73 -28.04
C GLU A 100 -5.39 -25.06 -28.80
N ASP A 101 -5.19 -23.85 -29.32
CA ASP A 101 -4.95 -23.54 -30.74
C ASP A 101 -6.22 -23.61 -31.62
N ASP A 102 -6.67 -22.45 -32.12
CA ASP A 102 -7.08 -22.36 -33.52
C ASP A 102 -6.85 -20.92 -34.04
N LEU A 103 -6.03 -20.90 -35.08
CA LEU A 103 -5.55 -19.78 -35.88
C LEU A 103 -6.68 -19.11 -36.65
N ASP A 104 -6.58 -17.80 -36.89
CA ASP A 104 -6.75 -17.34 -38.28
C ASP A 104 -5.93 -16.08 -38.57
N ASP A 105 -5.33 -16.17 -39.74
CA ASP A 105 -4.29 -15.37 -40.37
C ASP A 105 -4.94 -14.28 -41.23
N ASP A 106 -4.20 -13.20 -41.50
CA ASP A 106 -4.35 -12.34 -42.69
C ASP A 106 -5.61 -11.42 -42.86
N ASP A 107 -5.46 -10.11 -42.66
CA ASP A 107 -5.74 -9.15 -43.75
C ASP A 107 -4.92 -7.85 -43.61
N LEU A 108 -3.94 -7.75 -44.49
CA LEU A 108 -3.26 -6.54 -44.94
C LEU A 108 -4.23 -5.39 -45.24
N LYS A 109 -3.82 -4.15 -44.92
CA LYS A 109 -3.45 -3.13 -45.96
C LYS A 109 -2.94 -1.82 -45.36
N GLU A 110 -1.74 -1.45 -45.83
CA GLU A 110 -1.27 -0.06 -45.96
C GLU A 110 -2.37 0.81 -46.59
N ILE A 111 -2.59 2.00 -46.02
CA ILE A 111 -3.30 3.09 -46.68
C ILE A 111 -2.29 4.24 -46.86
N ASP A 112 -2.15 4.59 -48.13
CA ASP A 112 -1.29 5.57 -48.80
C ASP A 112 -1.28 6.97 -48.16
#